data_AF-A0A969I475-F1
#
_entry.id   AF-A0A969I475-F1
#
_cell.length_a   1.000
_cell.length_b   1.000
_cell.length_c   1.000
_cell.angle_alpha   90.00
_cell.angle_beta   90.00
_cell.angle_gamma   90.00
#
_symmetry.space_group_name_H-M   'P 1'
#
loop_
_entity.id
_entity.type
_entity.pdbx_description
1 polymer ?
#
loop_
_entity_poly.entity_id
_entity_poly.type
_entity_poly.pdbx_seq_one_letter_code
_entity_poly.pdbx_strand_id
1 'polypeptide(L)'
;MALLVTPGEPGPDGFEIAAQTTSAFLRSHNVQVAINGSFFQPFYSRHPGNFYPRPGDRVDAIGQAIANGRQYSPPEASWPVLCVAADGRVQIIPAQCPPQTQQALAGSPILVQDGELIAGAIAIDDILRPRTAVGVNAAGDRLWLLVIDGRQPFYSAGARFSDVAELLRDRGRGDRIGT
;
A
#
# COMPACT_ATOMS: atom_id res chain seq x y z
N MET A 1 -15.31 3.86 11.11
CA MET A 1 -13.91 3.43 11.26
C MET A 1 -13.05 4.46 10.55
N ALA A 2 -11.97 4.95 11.16
CA ALA A 2 -11.07 5.91 10.51
C ALA A 2 -9.86 5.16 9.94
N LEU A 3 -9.56 5.37 8.66
CA LEU A 3 -8.31 4.95 8.04
C LEU A 3 -7.36 6.14 8.06
N LEU A 4 -6.06 5.89 8.32
CA LEU A 4 -5.04 6.92 8.34
C LEU A 4 -3.85 6.49 7.47
N VAL A 5 -3.46 7.38 6.55
CA VAL A 5 -2.19 7.31 5.84
C VAL A 5 -1.19 8.20 6.55
N THR A 6 0.09 7.83 6.53
CA THR A 6 1.18 8.66 7.07
C THR A 6 1.07 10.09 6.55
N PRO A 7 0.83 11.09 7.41
CA PRO A 7 0.81 12.47 6.98
C PRO A 7 2.19 12.86 6.47
N GLY A 8 2.28 13.32 5.22
CA GLY A 8 3.53 13.85 4.71
C GLY A 8 3.84 15.20 5.34
N GLU A 9 5.12 15.53 5.52
CA GLU A 9 5.56 16.82 6.03
C GLU A 9 6.77 17.23 5.19
N PRO A 10 6.54 17.93 4.06
CA PRO A 10 7.62 18.37 3.19
C PRO A 10 8.58 19.26 3.98
N GLY A 11 9.85 18.90 3.95
CA GLY A 11 10.91 19.55 4.70
C GLY A 11 11.73 20.49 3.81
N PRO A 12 12.66 21.25 4.39
CA PRO A 12 13.56 22.13 3.62
C PRO A 12 14.50 21.37 2.67
N ASP A 13 14.64 20.05 2.84
CA ASP A 13 15.41 19.13 2.01
C ASP A 13 14.67 18.69 0.73
N GLY A 14 13.40 19.07 0.57
CA GLY A 14 12.57 18.74 -0.58
C GLY A 14 11.89 17.37 -0.52
N PHE A 15 12.24 16.53 0.46
CA PHE A 15 11.61 15.22 0.64
C PHE A 15 10.20 15.34 1.24
N GLU A 16 9.35 14.35 0.97
CA GLU A 16 7.96 14.39 1.40
C GLU A 16 7.75 13.97 2.85
N ILE A 17 8.44 12.92 3.33
CA ILE A 17 8.16 12.29 4.62
C ILE A 17 9.44 11.90 5.38
N ALA A 18 9.35 11.86 6.72
CA ALA A 18 10.35 11.17 7.54
C ALA A 18 9.96 9.69 7.69
N ALA A 19 10.89 8.80 7.36
CA ALA A 19 10.71 7.37 7.48
C ALA A 19 10.49 6.97 8.95
N GLN A 20 9.59 6.02 9.18
CA GLN A 20 9.32 5.44 10.49
C GLN A 20 8.94 3.98 10.34
N THR A 21 9.09 3.21 11.41
CA THR A 21 8.60 1.82 11.40
C THR A 21 7.08 1.78 11.53
N THR A 22 6.43 0.76 10.97
CA THR A 22 4.98 0.55 11.13
C THR A 22 4.56 0.49 12.60
N SER A 23 5.40 -0.09 13.47
CA SER A 23 5.13 -0.14 14.90
C SER A 23 5.24 1.23 15.58
N ALA A 24 6.15 2.09 15.13
CA ALA A 24 6.24 3.47 15.61
C ALA A 24 5.00 4.26 15.18
N PHE A 25 4.59 4.13 13.92
CA PHE A 25 3.36 4.74 13.41
C PHE A 25 2.12 4.33 14.22
N LEU A 26 1.98 3.02 14.49
CA LEU A 26 0.87 2.50 15.30
C LEU A 26 0.80 3.16 16.67
N ARG A 27 1.94 3.26 17.36
CA ARG A 27 2.03 3.88 18.70
C ARG A 27 1.78 5.38 18.67
N SER A 28 2.34 6.11 17.71
CA SER A 28 2.25 7.58 17.66
C SER A 28 0.87 8.07 17.24
N HIS A 29 0.14 7.31 16.43
CA HIS A 29 -1.19 7.67 15.94
C HIS A 29 -2.33 6.95 16.66
N ASN A 30 -2.02 6.11 17.64
CA ASN A 30 -2.99 5.39 18.47
C ASN A 30 -4.03 4.60 17.63
N VAL A 31 -3.56 3.92 16.58
CA VAL A 31 -4.41 3.08 15.73
C VAL A 31 -4.42 1.63 16.22
N GLN A 32 -5.50 0.90 15.93
CA GLN A 32 -5.66 -0.50 16.36
C GLN A 32 -4.81 -1.48 15.54
N VAL A 33 -4.60 -1.17 14.26
CA VAL A 33 -3.86 -2.00 13.30
C VAL A 33 -3.07 -1.08 12.37
N ALA A 34 -1.85 -1.48 12.02
CA ALA A 34 -1.03 -0.80 11.01
C ALA A 34 -0.25 -1.82 10.18
N ILE A 35 -0.14 -1.54 8.88
CA ILE A 35 0.66 -2.29 7.90
C ILE A 35 1.54 -1.29 7.13
N ASN A 36 2.61 -1.73 6.49
CA ASN A 36 3.32 -0.87 5.53
C ASN A 36 2.41 -0.54 4.34
N GLY A 37 2.59 0.64 3.74
CA GLY A 37 1.80 1.13 2.61
C GLY A 37 2.64 1.29 1.34
N SER A 38 2.64 2.49 0.76
CA SER A 38 3.36 2.83 -0.47
C SER A 38 4.82 2.41 -0.47
N PHE A 39 5.33 2.18 -1.68
CA PHE A 39 6.77 2.18 -1.97
C PHE A 39 7.33 3.60 -1.78
N PHE A 40 8.65 3.71 -1.62
CA PHE A 40 9.31 4.99 -1.36
C PHE A 40 10.76 4.99 -1.86
N GLN A 41 11.32 6.18 -2.05
CA GLN A 41 12.72 6.41 -2.43
C GLN A 41 13.36 7.56 -1.64
N PRO A 42 14.68 7.53 -1.40
CA PRO A 42 15.59 6.44 -1.72
C PRO A 42 15.35 5.21 -0.83
N PHE A 43 15.64 4.03 -1.37
CA PHE A 43 15.60 2.78 -0.63
C PHE A 43 16.71 1.85 -1.11
N TYR A 44 17.41 1.22 -0.16
CA TYR A 44 18.24 0.06 -0.44
C TYR A 44 18.32 -0.84 0.78
N SER A 45 18.51 -2.13 0.55
CA SER A 45 18.80 -3.11 1.59
C SER A 45 19.80 -4.12 1.07
N ARG A 46 21.07 -4.00 1.49
CA ARG A 46 22.14 -4.89 1.02
C ARG A 46 22.33 -6.08 1.95
N HIS A 47 22.39 -5.83 3.25
CA HIS A 47 22.47 -6.85 4.30
C HIS A 47 22.03 -6.25 5.65
N PRO A 48 21.81 -7.06 6.70
CA PRO A 48 21.49 -6.53 8.02
C PRO A 48 22.51 -5.46 8.46
N GLY A 49 22.02 -4.28 8.85
CA GLY A 49 22.84 -3.12 9.23
C GLY A 49 23.22 -2.14 8.12
N ASN A 50 23.11 -2.54 6.84
CA ASN A 50 23.37 -1.69 5.67
C ASN A 50 22.11 -1.58 4.81
N PHE A 51 21.24 -0.67 5.24
CA PHE A 51 19.98 -0.36 4.58
C PHE A 51 19.64 1.11 4.81
N TYR A 52 18.78 1.62 3.94
CA TYR A 52 18.18 2.94 4.01
C TYR A 52 16.72 2.81 3.57
N PRO A 53 15.79 3.58 4.17
CA PRO A 53 15.98 4.57 5.23
C PRO A 53 16.06 3.95 6.64
N ARG A 54 16.67 4.68 7.57
CA ARG A 54 16.49 4.50 9.02
C ARG A 54 15.35 5.39 9.52
N PRO A 55 14.80 5.14 10.73
CA PRO A 55 13.83 6.05 11.31
C PRO A 55 14.36 7.49 11.38
N GLY A 56 13.60 8.45 10.86
CA GLY A 56 13.97 9.86 10.75
C GLY A 56 14.62 10.26 9.43
N ASP A 57 15.18 9.32 8.67
CA ASP A 57 15.70 9.60 7.33
C ASP A 57 14.55 10.00 6.39
N ARG A 58 14.87 10.76 5.35
CA ARG A 58 13.89 11.50 4.54
C ARG A 58 13.69 10.83 3.19
N VAL A 59 12.43 10.56 2.83
CA VAL A 59 12.06 9.83 1.61
C VAL A 59 10.85 10.46 0.93
N ASP A 60 10.69 10.16 -0.34
CA ASP A 60 9.51 10.42 -1.15
C ASP A 60 8.68 9.14 -1.30
N ALA A 61 7.37 9.27 -1.19
CA ALA A 61 6.49 8.18 -1.60
C ALA A 61 6.53 8.03 -3.13
N ILE A 62 6.37 6.80 -3.61
CA ILE A 62 6.18 6.56 -5.04
C ILE A 62 4.67 6.56 -5.31
N GLY A 63 4.22 7.39 -6.24
CA GLY A 63 2.83 7.55 -6.61
C GLY A 63 2.00 8.36 -5.61
N GLN A 64 0.72 8.53 -5.92
CA GLN A 64 -0.12 9.49 -5.22
C GLN A 64 -0.25 9.15 -3.72
N ALA A 65 -0.01 10.16 -2.88
CA ALA A 65 -0.22 10.07 -1.45
C ALA A 65 -0.97 11.31 -0.92
N ILE A 66 -2.04 11.03 -0.17
CA ILE A 66 -2.94 12.03 0.42
C ILE A 66 -3.16 11.66 1.88
N ALA A 67 -3.03 12.63 2.77
CA ALA A 67 -3.41 12.47 4.17
C ALA A 67 -4.24 13.67 4.61
N ASN A 68 -5.38 13.40 5.25
CA ASN A 68 -6.32 14.41 5.74
C ASN A 68 -6.74 15.41 4.65
N GLY A 69 -6.97 14.92 3.44
CA GLY A 69 -7.36 15.74 2.29
C GLY A 69 -6.23 16.54 1.63
N ARG A 70 -5.01 16.47 2.18
CA ARG A 70 -3.84 17.15 1.62
C ARG A 70 -2.97 16.18 0.84
N GLN A 71 -2.88 16.38 -0.46
CA GLN A 71 -1.92 15.68 -1.31
C GLN A 71 -0.51 16.19 -0.99
N TYR A 72 0.42 15.27 -0.79
CA TYR A 72 1.84 15.60 -0.60
C TYR A 72 2.75 14.85 -1.57
N SER A 73 2.27 13.79 -2.23
CA SER A 73 2.96 13.11 -3.32
C SER A 73 2.08 13.04 -4.56
N PRO A 74 2.60 13.37 -5.77
CA PRO A 74 1.81 13.41 -6.99
C PRO A 74 1.45 12.00 -7.51
N PRO A 75 0.37 11.86 -8.31
CA PRO A 75 0.11 10.61 -9.02
C PRO A 75 1.21 10.30 -10.02
N GLU A 76 1.55 9.02 -10.12
CA GLU A 76 2.51 8.50 -11.10
C GLU A 76 1.84 7.48 -12.02
N ALA A 77 2.24 7.45 -13.29
CA ALA A 77 1.71 6.49 -14.24
C ALA A 77 2.01 5.05 -13.80
N SER A 78 1.06 4.15 -14.00
CA SER A 78 1.16 2.72 -13.65
C SER A 78 1.19 2.38 -12.15
N TRP A 79 1.01 3.37 -11.27
CA TRP A 79 0.88 3.18 -9.83
C TRP A 79 -0.59 3.34 -9.40
N PRO A 80 -1.37 2.25 -9.30
CA PRO A 80 -2.73 2.32 -8.81
C PRO A 80 -2.78 2.84 -7.37
N VAL A 81 -3.91 3.45 -7.00
CA VAL A 81 -4.06 4.15 -5.73
C VAL A 81 -5.28 3.62 -4.98
N LEU A 82 -5.09 3.30 -3.70
CA LEU A 82 -6.19 3.11 -2.74
C LEU A 82 -6.66 4.49 -2.28
N CYS A 83 -7.89 4.87 -2.60
CA CYS A 83 -8.48 6.15 -2.23
C CYS A 83 -9.59 5.95 -1.19
N VAL A 84 -9.58 6.77 -0.14
CA VAL A 84 -10.63 6.79 0.88
C VAL A 84 -11.28 8.17 0.93
N ALA A 85 -12.59 8.20 0.67
CA ALA A 85 -13.41 9.41 0.72
C ALA A 85 -13.77 9.80 2.16
N ALA A 86 -14.28 11.03 2.34
CA ALA A 86 -14.66 11.56 3.64
C ALA A 86 -15.83 10.81 4.31
N ASP A 87 -16.69 10.20 3.50
CA ASP A 87 -17.78 9.33 3.94
C ASP A 87 -17.32 7.90 4.29
N GLY A 88 -16.02 7.61 4.15
CA GLY A 88 -15.43 6.30 4.43
C GLY A 88 -15.49 5.32 3.26
N ARG A 89 -16.03 5.69 2.09
CA ARG A 89 -15.95 4.83 0.90
C ARG A 89 -14.51 4.65 0.45
N VAL A 90 -14.18 3.42 0.10
CA VAL A 90 -12.87 2.99 -0.36
C VAL A 90 -12.95 2.51 -1.79
N GLN A 91 -11.93 2.82 -2.60
CA GLN A 91 -11.79 2.32 -3.96
C GLN A 91 -10.32 2.15 -4.33
N ILE A 92 -10.02 1.21 -5.24
CA ILE A 92 -8.71 1.08 -5.87
C ILE A 92 -8.86 1.48 -7.33
N ILE A 93 -8.07 2.44 -7.77
CA ILE A 93 -8.16 3.01 -9.12
C ILE A 93 -6.78 3.06 -9.78
N PRO A 94 -6.69 3.04 -11.12
CA PRO A 94 -5.42 2.87 -11.83
C PRO A 94 -4.54 4.12 -11.93
N ALA A 95 -5.04 5.30 -11.56
CA ALA A 95 -4.33 6.57 -11.82
C ALA A 95 -4.40 7.56 -10.65
N GLN A 96 -5.44 8.39 -10.60
CA GLN A 96 -5.52 9.52 -9.67
C GLN A 96 -6.84 9.53 -8.90
N CYS A 97 -6.73 9.66 -7.58
CA CYS A 97 -7.87 9.72 -6.69
C CYS A 97 -8.83 10.85 -7.05
N PRO A 98 -10.15 10.63 -6.89
CA PRO A 98 -11.13 11.69 -7.10
C PRO A 98 -10.84 12.90 -6.19
N PRO A 99 -11.30 14.10 -6.58
CA PRO A 99 -11.28 15.27 -5.70
C PRO A 99 -11.89 14.94 -4.32
N GLN A 100 -11.43 15.64 -3.29
CA GLN A 100 -11.92 15.50 -1.91
C GLN A 100 -11.62 14.14 -1.22
N THR A 101 -10.82 13.29 -1.85
CA THR A 101 -10.23 12.11 -1.20
C THR A 101 -9.50 12.52 0.08
N GLN A 102 -9.76 11.84 1.19
CA GLN A 102 -9.18 12.16 2.50
C GLN A 102 -7.87 11.42 2.75
N GLN A 103 -7.80 10.17 2.32
CA GLN A 103 -6.60 9.34 2.47
C GLN A 103 -6.31 8.67 1.14
N ALA A 104 -5.05 8.63 0.73
CA ALA A 104 -4.63 7.90 -0.44
C ALA A 104 -3.21 7.39 -0.28
N LEU A 105 -2.98 6.18 -0.79
CA LEU A 105 -1.64 5.63 -0.92
C LEU A 105 -1.56 4.78 -2.19
N ALA A 106 -0.45 4.89 -2.91
CA ALA A 106 -0.20 4.13 -4.12
C ALA A 106 0.35 2.73 -3.82
N GLY A 107 0.09 1.80 -4.73
CA GLY A 107 0.48 0.41 -4.67
C GLY A 107 0.98 -0.11 -6.02
N SER A 108 1.44 -1.36 -6.03
CA SER A 108 1.86 -2.12 -7.21
C SER A 108 0.75 -3.08 -7.64
N PRO A 109 0.72 -3.50 -8.92
CA PRO A 109 -0.43 -3.46 -9.82
C PRO A 109 -1.76 -4.01 -9.24
N ILE A 110 -2.88 -3.58 -9.83
CA ILE A 110 -4.18 -4.20 -9.57
C ILE A 110 -4.14 -5.64 -10.07
N LEU A 111 -4.38 -6.60 -9.18
CA LEU A 111 -4.31 -8.03 -9.45
C LEU A 111 -5.66 -8.64 -9.82
N VAL A 112 -6.74 -8.06 -9.27
CA VAL A 112 -8.12 -8.47 -9.53
C VAL A 112 -8.94 -7.23 -9.81
N GLN A 113 -9.80 -7.31 -10.81
CA GLN A 113 -10.76 -6.27 -11.14
C GLN A 113 -12.10 -6.90 -11.51
N ASP A 114 -13.17 -6.36 -10.93
CA ASP A 114 -14.54 -6.81 -11.17
C ASP A 114 -14.69 -8.33 -10.89
N GLY A 115 -13.96 -8.81 -9.87
CA GLY A 115 -13.89 -10.22 -9.46
C GLY A 115 -12.96 -11.12 -10.29
N GLU A 116 -12.41 -10.60 -11.39
CA GLU A 116 -11.59 -11.36 -12.35
C GLU A 116 -10.09 -11.07 -12.18
N LEU A 117 -9.26 -12.11 -12.36
CA LEU A 117 -7.80 -11.98 -12.29
C LEU A 117 -7.28 -11.24 -13.53
N ILE A 118 -6.40 -10.27 -13.32
CA ILE A 118 -5.71 -9.58 -14.41
C ILE A 118 -4.45 -10.36 -14.77
N ALA A 119 -4.54 -11.22 -15.79
CA ALA A 119 -3.47 -12.13 -16.22
C ALA A 119 -2.11 -11.44 -16.40
N GLY A 120 -2.09 -10.27 -17.05
CA GLY A 120 -0.87 -9.48 -17.24
C GLY A 120 -0.27 -8.99 -15.93
N ALA A 121 -1.10 -8.62 -14.95
CA ALA A 121 -0.64 -8.10 -13.67
C ALA A 121 -0.08 -9.20 -12.76
N ILE A 122 -0.78 -10.34 -12.68
CA ILE A 122 -0.31 -11.49 -11.87
C ILE A 122 0.97 -12.12 -12.45
N ALA A 123 1.21 -11.97 -13.75
CA ALA A 123 2.42 -12.45 -14.41
C ALA A 123 3.64 -11.52 -14.23
N ILE A 124 3.46 -10.29 -13.73
CA ILE A 124 4.59 -9.37 -13.44
C ILE A 124 5.52 -9.97 -12.39
N ASP A 125 4.98 -10.76 -11.44
CA ASP A 125 5.78 -11.32 -10.37
C ASP A 125 5.29 -12.69 -9.90
N ASP A 126 5.98 -13.72 -10.39
CA ASP A 126 5.72 -15.13 -10.09
C ASP A 126 6.67 -15.70 -9.01
N ILE A 127 7.42 -14.85 -8.32
CA ILE A 127 8.41 -15.23 -7.32
C ILE A 127 7.79 -15.15 -5.92
N LEU A 128 8.10 -16.15 -5.08
CA LEU A 128 7.71 -16.17 -3.67
C LEU A 128 8.50 -15.11 -2.88
N ARG A 129 7.80 -14.14 -2.31
CA ARG A 129 8.36 -13.11 -1.43
C ARG A 129 7.30 -12.56 -0.47
N PRO A 130 7.69 -11.82 0.59
CA PRO A 130 6.72 -11.15 1.45
C PRO A 130 5.80 -10.26 0.64
N ARG A 131 4.52 -10.22 1.02
CA ARG A 131 3.50 -9.39 0.37
C ARG A 131 2.71 -8.62 1.41
N THR A 132 2.39 -7.39 1.05
CA THR A 132 1.30 -6.63 1.65
C THR A 132 0.31 -6.36 0.52
N ALA A 133 -0.98 -6.45 0.82
CA ALA A 133 -2.02 -6.22 -0.19
C ALA A 133 -3.29 -5.72 0.49
N VAL A 134 -4.13 -5.08 -0.32
CA VAL A 134 -5.46 -4.65 0.07
C VAL A 134 -6.50 -5.13 -0.92
N GLY A 135 -7.67 -5.51 -0.42
CA GLY A 135 -8.85 -5.83 -1.22
C GLY A 135 -10.01 -4.91 -0.86
N VAL A 136 -10.84 -4.54 -1.83
CA VAL A 136 -12.03 -3.70 -1.64
C VAL A 136 -13.21 -4.35 -2.33
N ASN A 137 -14.38 -4.37 -1.72
CA ASN A 137 -15.58 -4.93 -2.35
C ASN A 137 -16.21 -3.95 -3.32
N ALA A 138 -17.12 -4.44 -4.17
CA ALA A 138 -17.82 -3.62 -5.17
C ALA A 138 -18.58 -2.43 -4.55
N ALA A 139 -19.08 -2.55 -3.31
CA ALA A 139 -19.77 -1.48 -2.60
C ALA A 139 -18.81 -0.40 -2.04
N GLY A 140 -17.51 -0.68 -1.94
CA GLY A 140 -16.52 0.22 -1.36
C GLY A 140 -16.65 0.44 0.15
N ASP A 141 -17.42 -0.39 0.85
CA ASP A 141 -17.68 -0.28 2.30
C ASP A 141 -16.89 -1.32 3.12
N ARG A 142 -16.16 -2.22 2.46
CA ARG A 142 -15.26 -3.19 3.10
C ARG A 142 -13.87 -3.14 2.49
N LEU A 143 -12.88 -3.03 3.38
CA LEU A 143 -11.45 -3.10 3.09
C LEU A 143 -10.86 -4.31 3.81
N TRP A 144 -10.14 -5.13 3.06
CA TRP A 144 -9.32 -6.22 3.59
C TRP A 144 -7.87 -5.82 3.56
N LEU A 145 -7.17 -6.06 4.66
CA LEU A 145 -5.72 -5.92 4.78
C LEU A 145 -5.12 -7.33 4.79
N LEU A 146 -4.14 -7.58 3.92
CA LEU A 146 -3.43 -8.85 3.84
C LEU A 146 -1.94 -8.60 4.02
N VAL A 147 -1.33 -9.37 4.91
CA VAL A 147 0.12 -9.41 5.10
C VAL A 147 0.54 -10.87 5.07
N ILE A 148 1.52 -11.18 4.22
CA ILE A 148 2.12 -12.49 4.07
C ILE A 148 3.62 -12.35 4.33
N ASP A 149 4.09 -12.96 5.41
CA ASP A 149 5.52 -13.07 5.70
C ASP A 149 6.25 -13.81 4.58
N GLY A 150 7.56 -13.62 4.44
CA GLY A 150 8.37 -14.35 3.46
C GLY A 150 9.85 -14.16 3.68
N ARG A 151 10.69 -14.83 2.87
CA ARG A 151 12.16 -14.86 3.06
C ARG A 151 12.56 -15.34 4.47
N GLN A 152 11.76 -16.22 5.07
CA GLN A 152 12.01 -16.83 6.38
C GLN A 152 12.20 -18.34 6.19
N PRO A 153 13.46 -18.83 6.11
CA PRO A 153 13.75 -20.24 5.87
C PRO A 153 12.98 -21.15 6.83
N PHE A 154 12.38 -22.21 6.28
CA PHE A 154 11.57 -23.21 7.02
C PHE A 154 10.27 -22.71 7.66
N TYR A 155 9.91 -21.43 7.51
CA TYR A 155 8.69 -20.87 8.08
C TYR A 155 7.77 -20.23 7.03
N SER A 156 8.28 -19.27 6.24
CA SER A 156 7.52 -18.69 5.14
C SER A 156 8.40 -18.33 3.94
N ALA A 157 8.06 -18.89 2.79
CA ALA A 157 8.63 -18.51 1.51
C ALA A 157 8.03 -17.19 0.98
N GLY A 158 6.81 -16.84 1.39
CA GLY A 158 6.04 -15.73 0.82
C GLY A 158 4.96 -16.19 -0.13
N ALA A 159 4.53 -15.27 -1.00
CA ALA A 159 3.47 -15.49 -1.98
C ALA A 159 3.82 -14.85 -3.33
N ARG A 160 3.33 -15.44 -4.41
CA ARG A 160 3.29 -14.86 -5.75
C ARG A 160 2.13 -13.87 -5.85
N PHE A 161 2.08 -13.08 -6.91
CA PHE A 161 0.89 -12.26 -7.16
C PHE A 161 -0.37 -13.08 -7.42
N SER A 162 -0.27 -14.24 -8.10
CA SER A 162 -1.40 -15.16 -8.27
C SER A 162 -1.99 -15.60 -6.92
N ASP A 163 -1.13 -15.98 -5.97
CA ASP A 163 -1.57 -16.47 -4.66
C ASP A 163 -2.30 -15.37 -3.88
N VAL A 164 -1.81 -14.12 -3.94
CA VAL A 164 -2.47 -12.95 -3.32
C VAL A 164 -3.84 -12.70 -3.96
N ALA A 165 -3.90 -12.72 -5.29
CA ALA A 165 -5.13 -12.49 -6.04
C ALA A 165 -6.19 -13.54 -5.67
N GLU A 166 -5.82 -14.81 -5.66
CA GLU A 166 -6.69 -15.93 -5.31
C GLU A 166 -7.16 -15.84 -3.85
N LEU A 167 -6.27 -15.57 -2.90
CA LEU A 167 -6.62 -15.48 -1.47
C LEU A 167 -7.69 -14.43 -1.17
N LEU A 168 -7.60 -13.26 -1.80
CA LEU A 168 -8.57 -12.18 -1.62
C LEU A 168 -9.81 -12.34 -2.50
N ARG A 169 -9.72 -13.03 -3.65
CA ARG A 169 -10.88 -13.34 -4.50
C ARG A 169 -11.76 -14.44 -3.90
N ASP A 170 -11.19 -15.58 -3.51
CA ASP A 170 -11.88 -16.86 -3.25
C ASP A 170 -12.94 -16.85 -2.13
N ARG A 171 -13.08 -15.73 -1.42
CA ARG A 171 -14.08 -15.56 -0.36
C ARG A 171 -14.99 -14.34 -0.55
N GLY A 172 -15.06 -13.78 -1.75
CA GLY A 172 -15.75 -12.51 -2.02
C GLY A 172 -15.13 -11.35 -1.24
N ARG A 173 -13.83 -11.45 -0.92
CA ARG A 173 -13.08 -10.51 -0.07
C ARG A 173 -12.39 -9.41 -0.86
N GLY A 174 -12.82 -9.18 -2.09
CA GLY A 174 -12.27 -8.15 -2.94
C GLY A 174 -12.83 -8.30 -4.34
N ASP A 175 -13.50 -7.26 -4.80
CA ASP A 175 -13.82 -7.05 -6.21
C ASP A 175 -12.62 -6.43 -6.94
N ARG A 176 -11.90 -5.55 -6.24
CA ARG A 176 -10.61 -5.00 -6.66
C ARG A 176 -9.53 -5.26 -5.63
N ILE A 177 -8.35 -5.68 -6.07
CA ILE A 177 -7.22 -6.03 -5.19
C ILE A 177 -5.94 -5.42 -5.75
N GLY A 178 -5.12 -4.81 -4.87
CA GLY A 178 -3.81 -4.25 -5.21
C GLY A 178 -2.76 -4.56 -4.14
N THR A 179 -1.48 -4.39 -4.46
CA THR A 179 -0.33 -4.67 -3.57
C THR A 179 0.43 -3.42 -3.17
#